data_AF-A0A847BN94-F1
#
_entry.id   AF-A0A847BN94-F1
#
_cell.length_a   1.000
_cell.length_b   1.000
_cell.length_c   1.000
_cell.angle_alpha   90.00
_cell.angle_beta   90.00
_cell.angle_gamma   90.00
#
_symmetry.space_group_name_H-M   'P 1'
#
loop_
_entity.id
_entity.type
_entity.pdbx_description
1 polymer ?
#
loop_
_entity_poly.entity_id
_entity_poly.type
_entity_poly.pdbx_seq_one_letter_code
_entity_poly.pdbx_strand_id
1 'polypeptide(L)'
;MAALVCDICGGKLTMSTGGIAVCGSCGMEHTKERMQEKVQEIKGVVQIDNTHMINNYLNIAENAYNSNNSKEAESYCNKVLEIDPVNYQAWFLKGKSAGWQSTINNPRFPEAVSAFSNAIKNAPEDIRDKVVDDAISQIKKLSEALLIVRSQRFVKWPDSDEQVGFVNDLTVILDTIFQFYTSIGILIDLDELHAPLAMIISKSVMDAWNNTIVPKFTNDNDGHPDDYELTRLIDRAGYCTSLLETAIKISSTDDDADIQRYKNLIAIHSYLISAHSY
;
A
#
# COMPACT_ATOMS: atom_id res chain seq x y z
N MET A 1 -28.95 -7.47 -27.60
CA MET A 1 -28.90 -8.53 -28.63
C MET A 1 -28.67 -7.85 -29.96
N ALA A 2 -27.58 -8.15 -30.67
CA ALA A 2 -27.40 -7.66 -32.02
C ALA A 2 -28.52 -8.24 -32.91
N ALA A 3 -29.24 -7.38 -33.63
CA ALA A 3 -30.33 -7.82 -34.48
C ALA A 3 -29.76 -8.44 -35.76
N LEU A 4 -30.24 -9.63 -36.13
CA LEU A 4 -29.92 -10.25 -37.42
C LEU A 4 -30.56 -9.44 -38.54
N VAL A 5 -29.71 -8.78 -39.34
CA VAL A 5 -30.11 -7.95 -40.49
C VAL A 5 -29.56 -8.54 -41.80
N CYS A 6 -30.24 -8.23 -42.91
CA CYS A 6 -29.79 -8.59 -44.25
C CYS A 6 -28.41 -7.96 -44.51
N ASP A 7 -27.44 -8.75 -44.99
CA ASP A 7 -26.10 -8.27 -45.39
C ASP A 7 -26.13 -7.43 -46.66
N ILE A 8 -27.15 -7.58 -47.51
CA ILE A 8 -27.27 -6.84 -48.76
C ILE A 8 -27.83 -5.42 -48.51
N CYS A 9 -28.87 -5.28 -47.70
CA CYS A 9 -29.61 -4.01 -47.58
C CYS A 9 -29.89 -3.55 -46.14
N GLY A 10 -29.41 -4.26 -45.11
CA GLY A 10 -29.63 -3.92 -43.70
C GLY A 10 -31.07 -4.13 -43.20
N GLY A 11 -31.98 -4.65 -44.04
CA GLY A 11 -33.38 -4.87 -43.69
C GLY A 11 -33.58 -5.99 -42.66
N LYS A 12 -34.70 -5.93 -41.93
CA LYS A 12 -35.07 -6.94 -40.93
C LYS A 12 -35.30 -8.31 -41.58
N LEU A 13 -34.76 -9.37 -40.97
CA LEU A 13 -34.98 -10.75 -41.40
C LEU A 13 -36.15 -11.37 -40.63
N THR A 14 -37.06 -12.04 -41.35
CA THR A 14 -38.18 -12.81 -40.80
C THR A 14 -37.98 -14.30 -41.07
N MET A 15 -38.11 -15.14 -40.04
CA MET A 15 -37.91 -16.58 -40.15
C MET A 15 -39.13 -17.24 -40.81
N SER A 16 -38.89 -18.09 -41.81
CA SER A 16 -39.90 -18.98 -42.40
C SER A 16 -39.69 -20.42 -41.95
N THR A 17 -40.70 -21.25 -42.16
CA THR A 17 -40.71 -22.67 -41.81
C THR A 17 -39.62 -23.41 -42.60
N GLY A 18 -38.65 -24.01 -41.90
CA GLY A 18 -37.52 -24.70 -42.53
C GLY A 18 -36.14 -24.09 -42.24
N GLY A 19 -36.06 -23.00 -41.47
CA GLY A 19 -34.77 -22.40 -41.08
C GLY A 19 -34.18 -21.45 -42.12
N ILE A 20 -34.98 -21.06 -43.11
CA ILE A 20 -34.69 -19.99 -44.07
C ILE A 20 -35.22 -18.67 -43.48
N ALA A 21 -34.49 -17.57 -43.66
CA ALA A 21 -34.94 -16.24 -43.27
C ALA A 21 -35.10 -15.34 -44.51
N VAL A 22 -36.17 -14.56 -44.59
CA VAL A 22 -36.42 -13.67 -45.73
C VAL A 22 -36.27 -12.22 -45.29
N CYS A 23 -35.59 -11.41 -46.09
CA CYS A 23 -35.50 -9.98 -45.83
C CYS A 23 -36.82 -9.27 -46.18
N GLY A 24 -37.42 -8.58 -45.20
CA GLY A 24 -38.65 -7.81 -45.41
C GLY A 24 -38.49 -6.56 -46.31
N SER A 25 -37.26 -6.16 -46.63
CA SER A 25 -36.99 -4.97 -47.46
C SER A 25 -36.64 -5.31 -48.90
N CYS A 26 -35.75 -6.27 -49.15
CA CYS A 26 -35.30 -6.63 -50.50
C CYS A 26 -35.80 -8.01 -50.98
N GLY A 27 -36.48 -8.78 -50.13
CA GLY A 27 -36.99 -10.11 -50.46
C GLY A 27 -35.94 -11.21 -50.55
N MET A 28 -34.66 -10.93 -50.28
CA MET A 28 -33.60 -11.93 -50.33
C MET A 28 -33.83 -13.04 -49.31
N GLU A 29 -33.73 -14.29 -49.76
CA GLU A 29 -33.73 -15.47 -48.91
C GLU A 29 -32.33 -15.76 -48.37
N HIS A 30 -32.24 -16.00 -47.07
CA HIS A 30 -31.05 -16.42 -46.36
C HIS A 30 -31.23 -17.87 -45.95
N THR A 31 -30.43 -18.76 -46.54
CA THR A 31 -30.42 -20.17 -46.17
C THR A 31 -29.95 -20.35 -44.73
N LYS A 32 -30.19 -21.55 -44.19
CA LYS A 32 -29.79 -21.91 -42.84
C LYS A 32 -28.28 -21.74 -42.62
N GLU A 33 -27.46 -22.10 -43.61
CA GLU A 33 -26.00 -21.99 -43.59
C GLU A 33 -25.55 -20.52 -43.51
N ARG A 34 -26.15 -19.66 -44.33
CA ARG A 34 -25.84 -18.22 -44.35
C ARG A 34 -26.28 -17.51 -43.06
N MET A 35 -27.38 -17.98 -42.46
CA MET A 35 -27.81 -17.52 -41.14
C MET A 35 -26.86 -18.00 -40.03
N GLN A 36 -26.29 -19.21 -40.15
CA GLN A 36 -25.29 -19.72 -39.22
C GLN A 36 -23.98 -18.93 -39.30
N GLU A 37 -23.49 -18.60 -40.49
CA GLU A 37 -22.30 -17.74 -40.69
C GLU A 37 -22.50 -16.36 -40.05
N LYS A 38 -23.65 -15.70 -40.29
CA LYS A 38 -23.96 -14.40 -39.67
C LYS A 38 -24.00 -14.45 -38.15
N VAL A 39 -24.48 -15.55 -37.57
CA VAL A 39 -24.44 -15.74 -36.11
C VAL A 39 -23.01 -15.97 -35.61
N GLN A 40 -22.14 -16.60 -36.41
CA GLN A 40 -20.72 -16.76 -36.08
C GLN A 40 -19.95 -15.43 -36.19
N GLU A 41 -20.20 -14.62 -37.21
CA GLU A 41 -19.59 -13.28 -37.37
C GLU A 41 -19.96 -12.35 -36.20
N ILE A 42 -21.22 -12.36 -35.75
CA ILE A 42 -21.67 -11.58 -34.58
C ILE A 42 -21.01 -12.06 -33.27
N LYS A 43 -20.60 -13.34 -33.20
CA LYS A 43 -19.87 -13.91 -32.06
C LYS A 43 -18.36 -13.70 -32.14
N GLY A 44 -17.84 -13.22 -33.27
CA GLY A 44 -16.44 -12.84 -33.41
C GLY A 44 -16.18 -11.60 -32.55
N VAL A 45 -15.71 -11.79 -31.32
CA VAL A 45 -15.21 -10.69 -30.51
C VAL A 45 -14.00 -10.13 -31.25
N VAL A 46 -14.11 -8.92 -31.78
CA VAL A 46 -12.98 -8.22 -32.39
C VAL A 46 -11.98 -7.97 -31.27
N GLN A 47 -10.95 -8.81 -31.16
CA GLN A 47 -9.83 -8.59 -30.26
C GLN A 47 -8.94 -7.51 -30.88
N ILE A 48 -8.88 -6.34 -30.23
CA ILE A 48 -7.96 -5.27 -30.59
C ILE A 48 -6.63 -5.56 -29.88
N ASP A 49 -5.58 -5.85 -30.64
CA ASP A 49 -4.23 -6.02 -30.11
C ASP A 49 -3.61 -4.66 -29.75
N ASN A 50 -3.52 -4.39 -28.46
CA ASN A 50 -2.93 -3.18 -27.91
C ASN A 50 -1.49 -3.36 -27.41
N THR A 51 -0.81 -4.46 -27.75
CA THR A 51 0.58 -4.74 -27.30
C THR A 51 1.54 -3.58 -27.60
N HIS A 52 1.34 -2.91 -28.75
CA HIS A 52 2.12 -1.73 -29.15
C HIS A 52 2.01 -0.53 -28.18
N MET A 53 0.97 -0.46 -27.35
CA MET A 53 0.75 0.62 -26.38
C MET A 53 1.50 0.43 -25.06
N ILE A 54 2.00 -0.78 -24.76
CA ILE A 54 2.64 -1.11 -23.47
C ILE A 54 3.76 -0.13 -23.13
N ASN A 55 4.71 0.09 -24.04
CA ASN A 55 5.84 0.98 -23.82
C ASN A 55 5.41 2.42 -23.59
N ASN A 56 4.38 2.89 -24.30
CA ASN A 56 3.85 4.23 -24.12
C ASN A 56 3.19 4.39 -22.74
N TYR A 57 2.37 3.42 -22.32
CA TYR A 57 1.73 3.46 -21.00
C TYR A 57 2.74 3.33 -19.86
N LEU A 58 3.78 2.50 -19.99
CA LEU A 58 4.87 2.44 -19.02
C LEU A 58 5.59 3.78 -18.88
N ASN A 59 5.94 4.43 -19.99
CA ASN A 59 6.59 5.74 -19.97
C ASN A 59 5.71 6.80 -19.30
N ILE A 60 4.40 6.80 -19.56
CA ILE A 60 3.48 7.74 -18.89
C ILE A 60 3.39 7.43 -17.40
N ALA A 61 3.30 6.15 -17.02
CA ALA A 61 3.27 5.75 -15.62
C ALA A 61 4.53 6.21 -14.88
N GLU A 62 5.71 6.03 -15.48
CA GLU A 62 6.99 6.43 -14.89
C GLU A 62 7.10 7.95 -14.75
N ASN A 63 6.72 8.71 -15.78
CA ASN A 63 6.69 10.17 -15.72
C ASN A 63 5.71 10.69 -14.65
N ALA A 64 4.53 10.08 -14.55
CA ALA A 64 3.55 10.41 -13.52
C ALA A 64 4.10 10.11 -12.11
N TYR A 65 4.74 8.96 -11.92
CA TYR A 65 5.37 8.60 -10.66
C TYR A 65 6.47 9.59 -10.27
N ASN A 66 7.37 9.92 -11.21
CA ASN A 66 8.46 10.88 -10.99
C ASN A 66 7.96 12.31 -10.71
N SER A 67 6.75 12.63 -11.16
CA SER A 67 6.07 13.89 -10.87
C SER A 67 5.23 13.86 -9.59
N ASN A 68 5.38 12.81 -8.75
CA ASN A 68 4.59 12.55 -7.54
C ASN A 68 3.08 12.40 -7.78
N ASN A 69 2.66 12.06 -9.00
CA ASN A 69 1.28 11.72 -9.32
C ASN A 69 1.06 10.20 -9.27
N SER A 70 1.16 9.63 -8.07
CA SER A 70 1.07 8.19 -7.85
C SER A 70 -0.26 7.58 -8.32
N LYS A 71 -1.37 8.34 -8.24
CA LYS A 71 -2.68 7.86 -8.70
C LYS A 71 -2.73 7.65 -10.20
N GLU A 72 -2.17 8.60 -10.97
CA GLU A 72 -2.07 8.48 -12.42
C GLU A 72 -1.08 7.37 -12.81
N ALA A 73 0.07 7.29 -12.14
CA ALA A 73 1.05 6.25 -12.35
C ALA A 73 0.43 4.84 -12.20
N GLU A 74 -0.31 4.63 -11.11
CA GLU A 74 -1.03 3.39 -10.86
C GLU A 74 -2.07 3.07 -11.93
N SER A 75 -2.84 4.08 -12.38
CA SER A 75 -3.83 3.92 -13.44
C SER A 75 -3.22 3.43 -14.76
N TYR A 76 -2.08 4.00 -15.17
CA TYR A 76 -1.37 3.55 -16.35
C TYR A 76 -0.70 2.19 -16.17
N CYS A 77 -0.20 1.86 -14.97
CA CYS A 77 0.27 0.50 -14.68
C CYS A 77 -0.87 -0.52 -14.86
N ASN A 78 -2.08 -0.22 -14.40
CA ASN A 78 -3.24 -1.10 -14.58
C ASN A 78 -3.56 -1.31 -16.07
N LYS A 79 -3.49 -0.26 -16.91
CA LYS A 79 -3.67 -0.41 -18.37
C LYS A 79 -2.62 -1.31 -19.00
N VAL A 80 -1.36 -1.26 -18.54
CA VAL A 80 -0.32 -2.19 -19.01
C VAL A 80 -0.67 -3.61 -18.60
N LEU A 81 -1.08 -3.82 -17.35
CA LEU A 81 -1.43 -5.14 -16.81
C LEU A 81 -2.71 -5.74 -17.42
N GLU A 82 -3.61 -4.92 -17.96
CA GLU A 82 -4.75 -5.39 -18.76
C GLU A 82 -4.32 -5.98 -20.12
N ILE A 83 -3.20 -5.51 -20.67
CA ILE A 83 -2.64 -5.96 -21.96
C ILE A 83 -1.64 -7.10 -21.75
N ASP A 84 -0.75 -6.95 -20.78
CA ASP A 84 0.31 -7.88 -20.40
C ASP A 84 0.28 -8.11 -18.88
N PRO A 85 -0.49 -9.11 -18.40
CA PRO A 85 -0.65 -9.40 -16.97
C PRO A 85 0.63 -9.84 -16.25
N VAL A 86 1.67 -10.22 -17.01
CA VAL A 86 2.97 -10.66 -16.47
C VAL A 86 4.04 -9.58 -16.61
N ASN A 87 3.67 -8.35 -16.96
CA ASN A 87 4.64 -7.26 -17.09
C ASN A 87 5.27 -6.89 -15.74
N TYR A 88 6.52 -7.31 -15.51
CA TYR A 88 7.19 -7.08 -14.22
C TYR A 88 7.40 -5.58 -13.92
N GLN A 89 7.66 -4.76 -14.94
CA GLN A 89 7.88 -3.31 -14.77
C GLN A 89 6.59 -2.62 -14.29
N ALA A 90 5.45 -2.97 -14.89
CA ALA A 90 4.15 -2.46 -14.48
C ALA A 90 3.78 -2.91 -13.06
N TRP A 91 4.03 -4.17 -12.70
CA TRP A 91 3.84 -4.64 -11.32
C TRP A 91 4.72 -3.88 -10.32
N PHE A 92 5.99 -3.69 -10.65
CA PHE A 92 6.93 -3.00 -9.79
C PHE A 92 6.52 -1.54 -9.56
N LEU A 93 6.20 -0.83 -10.65
CA LEU A 93 5.80 0.57 -10.60
C LEU A 93 4.42 0.76 -9.94
N LYS A 94 3.50 -0.19 -10.13
CA LYS A 94 2.23 -0.25 -9.39
C LYS A 94 2.47 -0.38 -7.89
N GLY A 95 3.39 -1.25 -7.48
CA GLY A 95 3.75 -1.43 -6.07
C GLY A 95 4.26 -0.14 -5.43
N LYS A 96 5.21 0.54 -6.09
CA LYS A 96 5.68 1.87 -5.67
C LYS A 96 4.51 2.87 -5.56
N SER A 97 3.71 2.98 -6.62
CA SER A 97 2.62 3.96 -6.71
C SER A 97 1.55 3.73 -5.64
N ALA A 98 1.10 2.49 -5.44
CA ALA A 98 0.11 2.14 -4.42
C ALA A 98 0.66 2.38 -3.01
N GLY A 99 1.90 1.92 -2.75
CA GLY A 99 2.55 2.06 -1.45
C GLY A 99 2.66 3.50 -0.98
N TRP A 100 3.12 4.42 -1.84
CA TRP A 100 3.26 5.84 -1.52
C TRP A 100 1.93 6.61 -1.43
N GLN A 101 0.80 5.99 -1.79
CA GLN A 101 -0.54 6.51 -1.54
C GLN A 101 -1.13 6.02 -0.20
N SER A 102 -0.38 5.24 0.58
CA SER A 102 -0.86 4.73 1.87
C SER A 102 -1.14 5.87 2.84
N THR A 103 -2.21 5.69 3.61
CA THR A 103 -2.53 6.54 4.76
C THR A 103 -2.85 5.65 5.94
N ILE A 104 -2.87 6.20 7.16
CA ILE A 104 -3.28 5.44 8.35
C ILE A 104 -4.68 4.81 8.19
N ASN A 105 -5.61 5.52 7.54
CA ASN A 105 -6.98 5.04 7.34
C ASN A 105 -7.13 4.11 6.13
N ASN A 106 -6.12 4.06 5.26
CA ASN A 106 -6.09 3.22 4.07
C ASN A 106 -4.66 2.71 3.84
N PRO A 107 -4.20 1.74 4.65
CA PRO A 107 -2.86 1.21 4.53
C PRO A 107 -2.78 0.32 3.28
N ARG A 108 -2.03 0.77 2.27
CA ARG A 108 -1.79 0.03 1.01
C ARG A 108 -0.43 -0.68 0.99
N PHE A 109 0.23 -0.76 2.15
CA PHE A 109 1.51 -1.47 2.29
C PHE A 109 1.40 -2.95 1.85
N PRO A 110 0.41 -3.75 2.29
CA PRO A 110 0.28 -5.14 1.81
C PRO A 110 0.08 -5.25 0.29
N GLU A 111 -0.69 -4.32 -0.29
CA GLU A 111 -0.90 -4.26 -1.74
C GLU A 111 0.41 -3.97 -2.49
N ALA A 112 1.21 -3.03 -1.98
CA ALA A 112 2.50 -2.68 -2.55
C ALA A 112 3.46 -3.88 -2.53
N VAL A 113 3.57 -4.58 -1.40
CA VAL A 113 4.44 -5.76 -1.26
C VAL A 113 3.97 -6.93 -2.13
N SER A 114 2.67 -7.13 -2.26
CA SER A 114 2.10 -8.12 -3.19
C SER A 114 2.46 -7.80 -4.65
N ALA A 115 2.38 -6.52 -5.04
CA ALA A 115 2.79 -6.08 -6.37
C ALA A 115 4.30 -6.27 -6.62
N PHE A 116 5.15 -6.01 -5.63
CA PHE A 116 6.58 -6.34 -5.72
C PHE A 116 6.83 -7.85 -5.86
N SER A 117 6.07 -8.67 -5.14
CA SER A 117 6.15 -10.13 -5.25
C SER A 117 5.79 -10.59 -6.67
N ASN A 118 4.76 -10.00 -7.29
CA ASN A 118 4.41 -10.27 -8.68
C ASN A 118 5.49 -9.77 -9.66
N ALA A 119 6.09 -8.62 -9.41
CA ALA A 119 7.21 -8.15 -10.23
C ALA A 119 8.38 -9.15 -10.20
N ILE A 120 8.78 -9.62 -9.02
CA ILE A 120 9.88 -10.58 -8.87
C ILE A 120 9.57 -11.92 -9.54
N LYS A 121 8.33 -12.41 -9.44
CA LYS A 121 7.90 -13.68 -10.07
C LYS A 121 7.95 -13.63 -11.60
N ASN A 122 7.69 -12.47 -12.18
CA ASN A 122 7.62 -12.30 -13.64
C ASN A 122 8.87 -11.62 -14.22
N ALA A 123 9.88 -11.31 -13.41
CA ALA A 123 11.12 -10.71 -13.88
C ALA A 123 11.95 -11.73 -14.69
N PRO A 124 12.55 -11.32 -15.83
CA PRO A 124 13.57 -12.10 -16.52
C PRO A 124 14.72 -12.49 -15.58
N GLU A 125 15.26 -13.70 -15.74
CA GLU A 125 16.27 -14.26 -14.83
C GLU A 125 17.53 -13.39 -14.74
N ASP A 126 17.95 -12.76 -15.84
CA ASP A 126 19.15 -11.93 -15.93
C ASP A 126 19.08 -10.62 -15.15
N ILE A 127 17.86 -10.15 -14.81
CA ILE A 127 17.65 -8.94 -14.01
C ILE A 127 16.94 -9.21 -12.68
N ARG A 128 16.56 -10.46 -12.41
CA ARG A 128 15.71 -10.80 -11.26
C ARG A 128 16.31 -10.37 -9.93
N ASP A 129 17.61 -10.57 -9.74
CA ASP A 129 18.31 -10.18 -8.50
C ASP A 129 18.23 -8.67 -8.26
N LYS A 130 18.39 -7.86 -9.32
CA LYS A 130 18.21 -6.41 -9.22
C LYS A 130 16.78 -6.03 -8.84
N VAL A 131 15.78 -6.71 -9.41
CA VAL A 131 14.36 -6.47 -9.06
C VAL A 131 14.09 -6.84 -7.60
N VAL A 132 14.73 -7.90 -7.09
CA VAL A 132 14.67 -8.28 -5.67
C VAL A 132 15.27 -7.19 -4.78
N ASP A 133 16.49 -6.73 -5.07
CA ASP A 133 17.15 -5.68 -4.30
C ASP A 133 16.34 -4.38 -4.28
N ASP A 134 15.84 -3.97 -5.44
CA ASP A 134 15.00 -2.78 -5.58
C ASP A 134 13.68 -2.93 -4.79
N ALA A 135 13.05 -4.11 -4.83
CA ALA A 135 11.83 -4.40 -4.08
C ALA A 135 12.06 -4.35 -2.56
N ILE A 136 13.11 -5.01 -2.06
CA ILE A 136 13.46 -4.99 -0.63
C ILE A 136 13.74 -3.55 -0.19
N SER A 137 14.45 -2.77 -0.99
CA SER A 137 14.68 -1.34 -0.71
C SER A 137 13.37 -0.55 -0.60
N GLN A 138 12.40 -0.79 -1.48
CA GLN A 138 11.08 -0.13 -1.39
C GLN A 138 10.28 -0.60 -0.18
N ILE A 139 10.30 -1.89 0.16
CA ILE A 139 9.61 -2.44 1.33
C ILE A 139 10.12 -1.78 2.61
N LYS A 140 11.45 -1.67 2.78
CA LYS A 140 12.07 -0.98 3.91
C LYS A 140 11.62 0.49 4.00
N LYS A 141 11.73 1.24 2.89
CA LYS A 141 11.31 2.66 2.82
C LYS A 141 9.84 2.87 3.15
N LEU A 142 8.96 2.01 2.64
CA LEU A 142 7.52 2.11 2.91
C LEU A 142 7.19 1.74 4.37
N SER A 143 7.91 0.79 4.96
CA SER A 143 7.78 0.43 6.37
C SER A 143 8.14 1.62 7.28
N GLU A 144 9.26 2.29 6.98
CA GLU A 144 9.68 3.52 7.68
C GLU A 144 8.65 4.64 7.49
N ALA A 145 8.18 4.86 6.26
CA ALA A 145 7.21 5.90 5.96
C ALA A 145 5.90 5.71 6.73
N LEU A 146 5.41 4.48 6.87
CA LEU A 146 4.22 4.16 7.65
C LEU A 146 4.38 4.58 9.12
N LEU A 147 5.52 4.21 9.75
CA LEU A 147 5.80 4.60 11.14
C LEU A 147 6.08 6.09 11.31
N ILE A 148 6.65 6.76 10.31
CA ILE A 148 6.86 8.21 10.34
C ILE A 148 5.49 8.93 10.40
N VAL A 149 4.51 8.51 9.60
CA VAL A 149 3.17 9.11 9.64
C VAL A 149 2.50 8.90 11.00
N ARG A 150 2.64 7.71 11.60
CA ARG A 150 2.17 7.44 12.97
C ARG A 150 2.88 8.31 14.01
N SER A 151 4.20 8.39 13.92
CA SER A 151 5.06 9.21 14.79
C SER A 151 4.64 10.67 14.81
N GLN A 152 4.39 11.27 13.64
CA GLN A 152 3.92 12.66 13.55
C GLN A 152 2.60 12.89 14.29
N ARG A 153 1.68 11.93 14.24
CA ARG A 153 0.42 12.00 14.99
C ARG A 153 0.64 11.84 16.48
N PHE A 154 1.41 10.84 16.91
CA PHE A 154 1.71 10.60 18.32
C PHE A 154 2.39 11.81 18.98
N VAL A 155 3.35 12.46 18.30
CA VAL A 155 4.01 13.67 18.83
C VAL A 155 3.00 14.78 19.10
N LYS A 156 1.99 14.93 18.24
CA LYS A 156 0.95 15.96 18.38
C LYS A 156 -0.13 15.57 19.40
N TRP A 157 -0.49 14.30 19.41
CA TRP A 157 -1.55 13.70 20.21
C TRP A 157 -1.04 12.40 20.86
N PRO A 158 -0.24 12.50 21.94
CA PRO A 158 0.25 11.32 22.64
C PRO A 158 -0.90 10.77 23.47
N ASP A 159 -1.65 9.86 22.88
CA ASP A 159 -2.78 9.17 23.49
C ASP A 159 -2.73 7.66 23.20
N SER A 160 -3.68 6.93 23.77
CA SER A 160 -3.74 5.48 23.62
C SER A 160 -4.00 5.05 22.18
N ASP A 161 -4.73 5.83 21.38
CA ASP A 161 -5.07 5.45 20.01
C ASP A 161 -3.83 5.47 19.13
N GLU A 162 -2.99 6.50 19.27
CA GLU A 162 -1.73 6.57 18.54
C GLU A 162 -0.69 5.57 19.05
N GLN A 163 -0.66 5.29 20.36
CA GLN A 163 0.21 4.24 20.93
C GLN A 163 -0.15 2.84 20.41
N VAL A 164 -1.43 2.47 20.46
CA VAL A 164 -1.91 1.20 19.90
C VAL A 164 -1.71 1.17 18.39
N GLY A 165 -1.82 2.35 17.74
CA GLY A 165 -1.53 2.54 16.32
C GLY A 165 -0.14 2.05 15.91
N PHE A 166 0.91 2.36 16.69
CA PHE A 166 2.26 1.84 16.43
C PHE A 166 2.32 0.30 16.43
N VAL A 167 1.66 -0.34 17.40
CA VAL A 167 1.65 -1.81 17.51
C VAL A 167 0.94 -2.42 16.29
N ASN A 168 -0.18 -1.84 15.87
CA ASN A 168 -0.91 -2.27 14.69
C ASN A 168 -0.08 -2.10 13.41
N ASP A 169 0.56 -0.93 13.24
CA ASP A 169 1.38 -0.63 12.06
C ASP A 169 2.59 -1.58 11.98
N LEU A 170 3.27 -1.88 13.11
CA LEU A 170 4.33 -2.89 13.18
C LEU A 170 3.82 -4.29 12.83
N THR A 171 2.66 -4.68 13.36
CA THR A 171 2.05 -5.98 13.07
C THR A 171 1.78 -6.13 11.58
N VAL A 172 1.20 -5.11 10.94
CA VAL A 172 0.97 -5.09 9.48
C VAL A 172 2.28 -5.23 8.72
N ILE A 173 3.35 -4.52 9.12
CA ILE A 173 4.65 -4.62 8.47
C ILE A 173 5.18 -6.06 8.55
N LEU A 174 5.23 -6.64 9.75
CA LEU A 174 5.80 -7.97 9.97
C LEU A 174 4.99 -9.08 9.31
N ASP A 175 3.66 -9.04 9.40
CA ASP A 175 2.78 -10.00 8.74
C ASP A 175 2.93 -9.94 7.22
N THR A 176 3.03 -8.73 6.66
CA THR A 176 3.22 -8.54 5.22
C THR A 176 4.58 -9.05 4.76
N ILE A 177 5.64 -8.87 5.56
CA ILE A 177 6.98 -9.41 5.26
C ILE A 177 6.99 -10.93 5.36
N PHE A 178 6.30 -11.50 6.34
CA PHE A 178 6.10 -12.95 6.42
C PHE A 178 5.36 -13.47 5.19
N GLN A 179 4.29 -12.80 4.76
CA GLN A 179 3.57 -13.12 3.53
C GLN A 179 4.46 -13.03 2.29
N PHE A 180 5.28 -11.98 2.18
CA PHE A 180 6.28 -11.84 1.12
C PHE A 180 7.20 -13.06 1.07
N TYR A 181 7.83 -13.42 2.20
CA TYR A 181 8.69 -14.59 2.32
C TYR A 181 7.97 -15.87 1.89
N THR A 182 6.76 -16.13 2.42
CA THR A 182 6.00 -17.35 2.05
C THR A 182 5.63 -17.40 0.57
N SER A 183 5.52 -16.23 -0.09
CA SER A 183 5.06 -16.15 -1.48
C SER A 183 6.16 -16.33 -2.54
N ILE A 184 7.42 -15.98 -2.21
CA ILE A 184 8.55 -16.00 -3.16
C ILE A 184 9.87 -16.57 -2.60
N GLY A 185 9.91 -16.93 -1.32
CA GLY A 185 11.07 -17.56 -0.67
C GLY A 185 12.25 -16.63 -0.42
N ILE A 186 12.07 -15.31 -0.51
CA ILE A 186 13.13 -14.31 -0.32
C ILE A 186 13.07 -13.77 1.11
N LEU A 187 14.21 -13.81 1.79
CA LEU A 187 14.37 -13.28 3.14
C LEU A 187 14.69 -11.79 3.10
N ILE A 188 14.09 -11.04 4.02
CA ILE A 188 14.48 -9.68 4.34
C ILE A 188 15.23 -9.74 5.67
N ASP A 189 16.41 -9.13 5.72
CA ASP A 189 17.14 -8.96 6.97
C ASP A 189 16.31 -8.13 7.95
N LEU A 190 15.84 -8.79 9.01
CA LEU A 190 14.97 -8.17 10.01
C LEU A 190 15.75 -7.25 10.94
N ASP A 191 17.05 -7.46 11.15
CA ASP A 191 17.86 -6.56 11.97
C ASP A 191 18.04 -5.23 11.24
N GLU A 192 18.36 -5.27 9.94
CA GLU A 192 18.44 -4.06 9.10
C GLU A 192 17.08 -3.34 8.97
N LEU A 193 15.97 -4.07 9.02
CA LEU A 193 14.64 -3.49 9.00
C LEU A 193 14.27 -2.87 10.36
N HIS A 194 14.47 -3.60 11.46
CA HIS A 194 13.97 -3.20 12.78
C HIS A 194 14.73 -2.01 13.36
N ALA A 195 16.04 -1.90 13.10
CA ALA A 195 16.86 -0.80 13.62
C ALA A 195 16.29 0.60 13.30
N PRO A 196 16.01 0.97 12.03
CA PRO A 196 15.41 2.28 11.73
C PRO A 196 13.98 2.43 12.28
N LEU A 197 13.17 1.36 12.30
CA LEU A 197 11.81 1.41 12.86
C LEU A 197 11.82 1.71 14.36
N ALA A 198 12.71 1.04 15.11
CA ALA A 198 12.89 1.27 16.54
C ALA A 198 13.42 2.68 16.83
N MET A 199 14.30 3.21 15.97
CA MET A 199 14.77 4.59 16.07
C MET A 199 13.64 5.60 15.84
N ILE A 200 12.77 5.39 14.86
CA ILE A 200 11.58 6.22 14.59
C ILE A 200 10.68 6.26 15.83
N ILE A 201 10.37 5.09 16.41
CA ILE A 201 9.53 4.99 17.62
C ILE A 201 10.19 5.73 18.78
N SER A 202 11.46 5.44 19.08
CA SER A 202 12.18 6.03 20.20
C SER A 202 12.26 7.57 20.09
N LYS A 203 12.54 8.07 18.89
CA LYS A 203 12.55 9.51 18.61
C LYS A 203 11.17 10.13 18.79
N SER A 204 10.11 9.48 18.28
CA SER A 204 8.74 9.97 18.43
C SER A 204 8.33 10.12 19.89
N VAL A 205 8.75 9.17 20.74
CA VAL A 205 8.50 9.21 22.18
C VAL A 205 9.17 10.42 22.81
N MET A 206 10.45 10.65 22.52
CA MET A 206 11.18 11.78 23.12
C MET A 206 10.70 13.13 22.59
N ASP A 207 10.34 13.20 21.31
CA ASP A 207 9.75 14.41 20.72
C ASP A 207 8.38 14.70 21.35
N ALA A 208 7.54 13.69 21.56
CA ALA A 208 6.26 13.84 22.27
C ALA A 208 6.47 14.25 23.72
N TRP A 209 7.40 13.59 24.43
CA TRP A 209 7.69 13.83 25.83
C TRP A 209 8.14 15.27 26.08
N ASN A 210 9.16 15.70 25.36
CA ASN A 210 9.81 16.99 25.57
C ASN A 210 9.00 18.17 25.01
N ASN A 211 8.31 17.98 23.89
CA ASN A 211 7.67 19.11 23.18
C ASN A 211 6.16 19.20 23.43
N THR A 212 5.53 18.13 23.92
CA THR A 212 4.07 18.08 24.06
C THR A 212 3.62 17.68 25.46
N ILE A 213 4.14 16.58 26.02
CA ILE A 213 3.64 16.02 27.28
C ILE A 213 4.07 16.90 28.47
N VAL A 214 5.38 17.05 28.68
CA VAL A 214 5.93 17.82 29.80
C VAL A 214 5.52 19.30 29.74
N PRO A 215 5.59 19.99 28.58
CA PRO A 215 5.16 21.38 28.50
C PRO A 215 3.66 21.58 28.77
N LYS A 216 2.79 20.65 28.36
CA LYS A 216 1.35 20.76 28.66
C LYS A 216 1.08 20.60 30.15
N PHE A 217 1.75 19.66 30.80
CA PHE A 217 1.62 19.46 32.25
C PHE A 217 2.20 20.65 33.05
N THR A 218 3.42 21.06 32.73
CA THR A 218 4.13 22.11 33.50
C THR A 218 3.49 23.48 33.38
N ASN A 219 2.87 23.81 32.26
CA ASN A 219 2.27 25.12 32.02
C ASN A 219 0.75 25.15 32.29
N ASP A 220 0.16 24.04 32.75
CA ASP A 220 -1.26 24.01 33.08
C ASP A 220 -1.55 24.89 34.31
N ASN A 221 -2.70 25.55 34.33
CA ASN A 221 -3.17 26.40 35.44
C ASN A 221 -2.08 27.35 35.98
N ASP A 222 -1.39 28.08 35.10
CA ASP A 222 -0.30 28.99 35.44
C ASP A 222 0.83 28.31 36.26
N GLY A 223 1.13 27.05 35.97
CA GLY A 223 2.17 26.26 36.64
C GLY A 223 1.69 25.43 37.83
N HIS A 224 0.37 25.27 37.98
CA HIS A 224 -0.27 24.59 39.10
C HIS A 224 -1.19 23.47 38.59
N PRO A 225 -0.64 22.42 37.94
CA PRO A 225 -1.44 21.35 37.36
C PRO A 225 -2.34 20.70 38.42
N ASP A 226 -3.56 20.37 38.01
CA ASP A 226 -4.53 19.71 38.88
C ASP A 226 -4.36 18.17 38.86
N ASP A 227 -5.16 17.47 39.68
CA ASP A 227 -5.17 16.01 39.76
C ASP A 227 -5.50 15.34 38.41
N TYR A 228 -6.29 16.02 37.57
CA TYR A 228 -6.68 15.52 36.26
C TYR A 228 -5.47 15.54 35.30
N GLU A 229 -4.71 16.63 35.25
CA GLU A 229 -3.51 16.71 34.42
C GLU A 229 -2.37 15.83 34.96
N LEU A 230 -2.28 15.62 36.27
CA LEU A 230 -1.36 14.62 36.84
C LEU A 230 -1.70 13.19 36.38
N THR A 231 -2.98 12.82 36.42
CA THR A 231 -3.45 11.52 35.92
C THR A 231 -3.11 11.37 34.44
N ARG A 232 -3.37 12.41 33.65
CA ARG A 232 -3.07 12.43 32.20
C ARG A 232 -1.58 12.35 31.89
N LEU A 233 -0.72 12.97 32.71
CA LEU A 233 0.73 12.84 32.61
C LEU A 233 1.16 11.39 32.82
N ILE A 234 0.62 10.72 33.85
CA ILE A 234 0.93 9.32 34.18
C ILE A 234 0.51 8.40 33.03
N ASP A 235 -0.71 8.55 32.51
CA ASP A 235 -1.19 7.75 31.37
C ASP A 235 -0.27 7.91 30.15
N ARG A 236 0.09 9.16 29.81
CA ARG A 236 0.97 9.48 28.69
C ARG A 236 2.37 8.95 28.85
N ALA A 237 2.90 9.00 30.07
CA ALA A 237 4.18 8.37 30.38
C ALA A 237 4.10 6.86 30.17
N GLY A 238 3.01 6.21 30.57
CA GLY A 238 2.76 4.79 30.29
C GLY A 238 2.76 4.46 28.79
N TYR A 239 2.14 5.30 27.96
CA TYR A 239 2.19 5.15 26.50
C TYR A 239 3.62 5.26 25.98
N CYS A 240 4.38 6.25 26.44
CA CYS A 240 5.77 6.46 26.06
C CYS A 240 6.68 5.28 26.46
N THR A 241 6.57 4.78 27.69
CA THR A 241 7.40 3.69 28.19
C THR A 241 7.10 2.38 27.44
N SER A 242 5.82 2.09 27.18
CA SER A 242 5.42 0.94 26.37
C SER A 242 6.00 0.98 24.96
N LEU A 243 6.05 2.15 24.32
CA LEU A 243 6.66 2.31 23.00
C LEU A 243 8.19 2.15 23.03
N LEU A 244 8.86 2.66 24.07
CA LEU A 244 10.30 2.45 24.24
C LEU A 244 10.64 0.96 24.46
N GLU A 245 9.87 0.26 25.28
CA GLU A 245 9.98 -1.20 25.46
C GLU A 245 9.75 -1.96 24.14
N THR A 246 8.78 -1.51 23.34
CA THR A 246 8.54 -2.07 22.00
C THR A 246 9.75 -1.86 21.09
N ALA A 247 10.35 -0.67 21.09
CA ALA A 247 11.54 -0.35 20.30
C ALA A 247 12.74 -1.23 20.70
N ILE A 248 12.97 -1.42 21.99
CA ILE A 248 14.00 -2.33 22.52
C ILE A 248 13.74 -3.77 22.05
N LYS A 249 12.48 -4.23 22.16
CA LYS A 249 12.12 -5.60 21.81
C LYS A 249 12.35 -5.93 20.32
N ILE A 250 12.06 -5.00 19.42
CA ILE A 250 12.23 -5.26 17.98
C ILE A 250 13.68 -5.11 17.52
N SER A 251 14.49 -4.31 18.21
CA SER A 251 15.87 -3.98 17.83
C SER A 251 16.82 -4.28 18.98
N SER A 252 16.84 -5.52 19.46
CA SER A 252 17.54 -5.94 20.68
C SER A 252 19.03 -6.24 20.49
N THR A 253 19.57 -6.06 19.28
CA THR A 253 20.97 -6.36 18.93
C THR A 253 21.84 -5.10 18.84
N ASP A 254 21.25 -3.92 19.00
CA ASP A 254 21.94 -2.63 19.00
C ASP A 254 22.10 -2.12 20.44
N ASP A 255 23.18 -2.55 21.10
CA ASP A 255 23.46 -2.25 22.51
C ASP A 255 23.50 -0.74 22.80
N ASP A 256 24.11 0.05 21.91
CA ASP A 256 24.25 1.49 22.09
C ASP A 256 22.88 2.19 22.00
N ALA A 257 22.05 1.81 21.02
CA ALA A 257 20.70 2.33 20.91
C ALA A 257 19.82 1.89 22.09
N ASP A 258 19.93 0.63 22.52
CA ASP A 258 19.17 0.10 23.66
C ASP A 258 19.56 0.78 24.98
N ILE A 259 20.85 1.00 25.23
CA ILE A 259 21.31 1.81 26.37
C ILE A 259 20.63 3.18 26.37
N GLN A 260 20.53 3.83 25.20
CA GLN A 260 19.85 5.13 25.10
C GLN A 260 18.34 5.01 25.36
N ARG A 261 17.67 3.97 24.88
CA ARG A 261 16.24 3.71 25.15
C ARG A 261 16.00 3.46 26.64
N TYR A 262 16.85 2.70 27.33
CA TYR A 262 16.78 2.52 28.78
C TYR A 262 17.02 3.82 29.56
N LYS A 263 17.98 4.66 29.13
CA LYS A 263 18.17 6.00 29.71
C LYS A 263 16.90 6.85 29.58
N ASN A 264 16.23 6.78 28.43
CA ASN A 264 14.97 7.49 28.21
C ASN A 264 13.84 6.98 29.13
N LEU A 265 13.71 5.66 29.29
CA LEU A 265 12.77 5.06 30.26
C LEU A 265 13.02 5.58 31.69
N ILE A 266 14.28 5.56 32.13
CA ILE A 266 14.67 6.05 33.45
C ILE A 266 14.34 7.55 33.60
N ALA A 267 14.60 8.36 32.58
CA ALA A 267 14.32 9.79 32.61
C ALA A 267 12.82 10.08 32.77
N ILE A 268 11.96 9.36 32.04
CA ILE A 268 10.50 9.48 32.14
C ILE A 268 10.03 9.10 33.56
N HIS A 269 10.44 7.94 34.07
CA HIS A 269 10.05 7.53 35.42
C HIS A 269 10.58 8.45 36.52
N SER A 270 11.81 8.94 36.38
CA SER A 270 12.40 9.89 37.33
C SER A 270 11.62 11.20 37.38
N TYR A 271 11.13 11.69 36.23
CA TYR A 271 10.27 12.87 36.18
C TYR A 271 8.96 12.64 36.94
N LEU A 272 8.30 11.50 36.71
CA LEU A 272 7.04 11.16 37.39
C LEU A 272 7.16 11.11 38.92
N ILE A 273 8.29 10.63 39.46
CA ILE A 273 8.52 10.57 40.92
C ILE A 273 8.45 11.97 41.56
N SER A 274 8.87 13.01 40.81
CA SER A 274 8.86 14.39 41.28
C SER A 274 7.59 15.17 40.92
N ALA A 275 6.76 14.64 40.01
CA ALA A 275 5.55 15.30 39.56
C ALA A 275 4.46 15.27 40.64
N HIS A 276 3.76 16.39 40.79
CA HIS A 276 2.66 16.55 41.74
C HIS A 276 1.64 17.55 41.20
N SER A 277 0.41 17.44 41.71
CA SER A 277 -0.68 18.41 41.54
C SER A 277 -0.74 19.37 42.72
N TYR A 278 -1.47 20.49 42.55
CA TYR A 278 -1.63 21.55 43.55
C TYR A 278 -3.05 21.66 44.10
#